data_AF-A0A9X9A4H8-F1
#
_entry.id   AF-A0A9X9A4H8-F1
#
_cell.length_a   1.000
_cell.length_b   1.000
_cell.length_c   1.000
_cell.angle_alpha   90.00
_cell.angle_beta   90.00
_cell.angle_gamma   90.00
#
_symmetry.space_group_name_H-M   'P 1'
#
loop_
_entity.id
_entity.type
_entity.pdbx_description
1 polymer ?
#
loop_
_entity_poly.entity_id
_entity_poly.type
_entity_poly.pdbx_seq_one_letter_code
_entity_poly.pdbx_strand_id
1 'polypeptide(L)' 'MTTHIEKCTLKDIHKLQEISYETFNETFKHQNSPENMHHYLEKAFNLKQLEKELSTNSSQF' A
#
# COMPACT_ATOMS: atom_id res chain seq x y z
N MET A 1 7.79 -12.94 22.17
CA MET A 1 7.97 -11.97 21.06
C MET A 1 7.51 -10.63 21.56
N THR A 2 8.29 -9.57 21.34
CA THR A 2 7.88 -8.20 21.64
C THR A 2 7.54 -7.54 20.32
N THR A 3 6.31 -7.05 20.17
CA THR A 3 5.85 -6.35 18.97
C THR A 3 6.16 -4.85 19.10
N HIS A 4 6.77 -4.27 18.08
CA HIS A 4 7.04 -2.84 17.98
C HIS A 4 6.23 -2.24 16.83
N ILE A 5 5.68 -1.05 17.05
CA ILE A 5 4.92 -0.29 16.05
C ILE A 5 5.64 1.04 15.88
N GLU A 6 5.94 1.39 14.63
CA GLU A 6 6.64 2.61 14.26
C GLU A 6 5.92 3.25 13.07
N LYS A 7 5.98 4.58 12.99
CA LYS A 7 5.36 5.33 11.90
C LYS A 7 6.16 5.13 10.61
N CYS A 8 5.48 4.84 9.50
CA CYS A 8 6.14 4.73 8.21
C CYS A 8 6.73 6.08 7.76
N THR A 9 7.90 6.02 7.12
CA THR A 9 8.57 7.17 6.51
C THR A 9 8.79 6.94 5.02
N LEU A 10 9.28 7.95 4.29
CA LEU A 10 9.66 7.79 2.88
C LEU A 10 10.72 6.70 2.67
N LYS A 11 11.52 6.34 3.69
CA LYS A 11 12.48 5.23 3.61
C LYS A 11 11.78 3.86 3.52
N ASP A 12 10.53 3.80 3.95
CA ASP A 12 9.74 2.58 4.02
C ASP A 12 8.80 2.44 2.82
N ILE A 13 8.80 3.38 1.88
CA ILE A 13 7.82 3.47 0.79
C ILE A 13 7.72 2.19 -0.05
N HIS A 14 8.84 1.50 -0.29
CA HIS A 14 8.84 0.23 -1.02
C HIS A 14 8.23 -0.92 -0.21
N LYS A 15 8.50 -0.98 1.10
CA LYS A 15 7.88 -1.96 1.99
C LYS A 15 6.39 -1.70 2.14
N LEU A 16 6.01 -0.42 2.26
CA LEU A 16 4.61 0.00 2.30
C LEU A 16 3.89 -0.39 1.01
N GLN A 17 4.52 -0.18 -0.15
CA GLN A 17 3.98 -0.61 -1.44
C GLN A 17 3.78 -2.13 -1.49
N GLU A 18 4.80 -2.90 -1.14
CA GLU A 18 4.78 -4.37 -1.16
C GLU A 18 3.64 -4.93 -0.30
N ILE A 19 3.60 -4.55 0.99
CA ILE A 19 2.56 -5.05 1.90
C ILE A 19 1.16 -4.58 1.50
N SER A 20 1.01 -3.35 0.98
CA SER A 20 -0.28 -2.85 0.50
C SER A 20 -0.76 -3.63 -0.73
N TYR A 21 0.15 -3.95 -1.65
CA TYR A 21 -0.15 -4.72 -2.86
C TYR A 21 -0.56 -6.15 -2.50
N GLU A 22 0.23 -6.82 -1.65
CA GLU A 22 -0.01 -8.20 -1.24
C GLU A 22 -1.33 -8.32 -0.49
N THR A 23 -1.51 -7.56 0.60
CA THR A 23 -2.70 -7.69 1.46
C THR A 23 -3.98 -7.32 0.75
N PHE A 24 -3.97 -6.29 -0.10
CA PHE A 24 -5.14 -5.91 -0.88
C PHE A 24 -5.46 -6.95 -1.96
N ASN A 25 -4.45 -7.42 -2.69
CA ASN A 25 -4.63 -8.47 -3.70
C ASN A 25 -5.19 -9.75 -3.07
N GLU A 26 -4.61 -10.22 -1.96
CA GLU A 26 -5.10 -11.43 -1.27
C GLU A 26 -6.55 -11.32 -0.83
N THR A 27 -6.93 -10.16 -0.30
CA THR A 27 -8.30 -9.90 0.18
C THR A 27 -9.32 -9.86 -0.95
N PHE A 28 -8.96 -9.25 -2.09
CA PHE A 28 -9.95 -8.86 -3.10
C PHE A 28 -9.81 -9.59 -4.45
N LYS A 29 -8.74 -10.37 -4.69
CA LYS A 29 -8.50 -11.06 -5.99
C LYS A 29 -9.63 -11.99 -6.38
N HIS A 30 -10.28 -12.64 -5.41
CA HIS A 30 -11.37 -13.58 -5.67
C HIS A 30 -12.71 -12.90 -6.00
N GLN A 31 -12.81 -11.59 -5.76
CA GLN A 31 -14.02 -10.79 -5.99
C GLN A 31 -13.91 -9.89 -7.25
N ASN A 32 -12.77 -9.94 -7.95
CA ASN A 32 -12.48 -9.07 -9.09
C ASN A 32 -11.90 -9.88 -10.26
N SER A 33 -12.02 -9.36 -11.48
CA SER A 33 -11.24 -9.89 -12.59
C SER A 33 -9.74 -9.55 -12.39
N PRO A 34 -8.82 -10.37 -12.93
CA PRO A 34 -7.39 -10.10 -12.86
C PRO A 34 -7.02 -8.70 -13.39
N GLU A 35 -7.67 -8.26 -14.47
CA GLU A 35 -7.43 -6.95 -15.08
C GLU A 35 -7.87 -5.79 -14.18
N ASN A 36 -9.05 -5.90 -13.55
CA ASN A 36 -9.56 -4.89 -12.64
C ASN A 36 -8.69 -4.79 -11.39
N MET A 37 -8.26 -5.94 -10.86
CA MET A 37 -7.37 -5.99 -9.71
C MET A 37 -6.03 -5.33 -10.04
N HIS A 38 -5.39 -5.73 -11.13
CA HIS A 38 -4.12 -5.17 -11.55
C HIS A 38 -4.20 -3.66 -11.77
N HIS A 39 -5.21 -3.18 -12.50
CA HIS A 39 -5.40 -1.76 -12.74
C HIS A 39 -5.60 -0.96 -11.43
N TYR A 40 -6.35 -1.52 -10.47
CA TYR A 40 -6.52 -0.88 -9.16
C TYR A 40 -5.19 -0.79 -8.41
N LEU A 41 -4.46 -1.90 -8.30
CA LEU A 41 -3.22 -1.95 -7.53
C LEU A 41 -2.15 -1.02 -8.11
N GLU A 42 -1.98 -0.98 -9.42
CA GLU A 42 -1.07 -0.04 -10.11
C GLU A 42 -1.45 1.42 -9.86
N LYS A 43 -2.74 1.73 -9.87
CA LYS A 43 -3.23 3.10 -9.67
C LYS A 43 -3.18 3.55 -8.21
N ALA A 44 -3.56 2.69 -7.28
CA ALA A 44 -3.68 3.02 -5.86
C ALA A 44 -2.32 2.98 -5.15
N PHE A 45 -1.47 2.00 -5.48
CA PHE A 45 -0.23 1.75 -4.76
C PHE A 45 1.04 2.06 -5.58
N ASN A 46 0.96 2.87 -6.64
CA ASN A 46 2.19 3.40 -7.24
C ASN A 46 2.92 4.33 -6.27
N LEU A 47 4.24 4.41 -6.42
CA LEU A 47 5.11 5.17 -5.52
C LEU A 47 4.73 6.65 -5.44
N LYS A 48 4.27 7.26 -6.55
CA LYS A 48 3.86 8.68 -6.54
C LYS A 48 2.64 8.93 -5.66
N GLN A 49 1.67 8.02 -5.68
CA GLN A 49 0.49 8.09 -4.83
C GLN A 49 0.88 7.88 -3.36
N LEU A 50 1.70 6.87 -3.06
CA LEU A 50 2.17 6.59 -1.70
C LEU A 50 3.05 7.71 -1.13
N GLU A 51 3.92 8.32 -1.93
CA GLU A 51 4.74 9.47 -1.53
C GLU A 51 3.85 10.66 -1.13
N LYS A 52 2.80 10.93 -1.92
CA LYS A 52 1.81 11.96 -1.62
C LYS A 52 1.08 11.67 -0.31
N GLU A 53 0.67 10.43 -0.10
CA GLU A 53 -0.05 10.02 1.12
C GLU A 53 0.85 10.12 2.35
N LEU A 54 2.10 9.65 2.29
CA LEU A 54 3.09 9.78 3.37
C LEU A 54 3.45 11.24 3.68
N SER A 55 3.40 12.12 2.69
CA SER A 55 3.66 13.56 2.84
C SER A 55 2.42 14.36 3.27
N THR A 56 1.25 13.73 3.37
CA THR A 56 0.01 14.38 3.77
C THR A 56 -0.11 14.39 5.30
N ASN A 57 -0.08 15.56 5.91
CA ASN A 57 -0.09 15.72 7.38
C ASN A 57 -1.30 15.07 8.09
N SER A 58 -2.44 14.94 7.41
CA SER A 58 -3.65 14.29 7.95
C SER A 58 -3.73 12.79 7.63
N SER A 59 -2.68 12.22 7.02
CA SER A 59 -2.56 10.79 6.76
C SER A 59 -1.63 10.13 7.77
N GLN A 60 -1.92 8.88 8.14
CA GLN A 60 -1.09 8.09 9.05
C GLN A 60 -0.97 6.65 8.55
N PHE A 61 0.26 6.15 8.57
CA PHE A 61 0.66 4.79 8.24
C PHE A 61 1.58 4.27 9.34
#